data_AF-A0A2E8CWA8-F1
#
_entry.id   AF-A0A2E8CWA8-F1
#
_cell.length_a   1.000
_cell.length_b   1.000
_cell.length_c   1.000
_cell.angle_alpha   90.00
_cell.angle_beta   90.00
_cell.angle_gamma   90.00
#
_symmetry.space_group_name_H-M   'P 1'
#
loop_
_entity.id
_entity.type
_entity.pdbx_description
1 polymer ?
#
loop_
_entity_poly.entity_id
_entity_poly.type
_entity_poly.pdbx_seq_one_letter_code
_entity_poly.pdbx_strand_id
1 'polypeptide(L)'
;MSYGKYREGFGRGTQGEFIQFLGYAIGSLNETQSHLCAAYDREYIDRDDFGASFQEGTDIRKMTVSFMRSMVKHGGGVKHTRKQKSWNDEVWEIYERITGEERPELFRTQKPK
;
A
#
# COMPACT_ATOMS: atom_id res chain seq x y z
N MET A 1 -7.09 46.28 -12.63
CA MET A 1 -5.83 45.52 -12.77
C MET A 1 -6.09 44.06 -12.41
N SER A 2 -5.88 43.18 -13.39
CA SER A 2 -5.97 41.72 -13.27
C SER A 2 -4.68 41.20 -12.62
N TYR A 3 -4.77 40.47 -11.50
CA TYR A 3 -3.69 39.58 -11.08
C TYR A 3 -4.11 38.16 -11.42
N GLY A 4 -3.49 37.66 -12.49
CA GLY A 4 -3.78 36.39 -13.13
C GLY A 4 -3.78 35.24 -12.14
N LYS A 5 -4.83 34.43 -12.23
CA LYS A 5 -4.84 33.10 -11.62
C LYS A 5 -3.72 32.30 -12.28
N TYR A 6 -2.71 31.97 -11.49
CA TYR A 6 -1.73 30.92 -11.77
C TYR A 6 -2.47 29.56 -11.81
N ARG A 7 -3.29 29.36 -12.85
CA ARG A 7 -4.21 28.21 -13.04
C ARG A 7 -4.17 27.63 -14.47
N GLU A 8 -3.34 28.16 -15.36
CA GLU A 8 -3.33 27.78 -16.78
C GLU A 8 -2.01 27.09 -17.19
N GLY A 9 -1.56 26.07 -16.44
CA GLY A 9 -0.37 25.33 -16.90
C GLY A 9 0.25 24.21 -16.05
N PHE A 10 -0.20 23.93 -14.82
CA PHE A 10 0.42 22.87 -14.00
C PHE A 10 -0.37 21.56 -14.06
N GLY A 11 -0.62 21.07 -15.28
CA GLY A 11 -1.57 20.00 -15.57
C GLY A 11 -1.00 18.58 -15.67
N ARG A 12 0.30 18.36 -15.42
CA ARG A 12 0.93 17.03 -15.30
C ARG A 12 2.18 17.16 -14.42
N GLY A 13 2.13 16.69 -13.17
CA GLY A 13 3.27 16.74 -12.23
C GLY A 13 2.94 17.34 -10.86
N THR A 14 1.68 17.43 -10.49
CA THR A 14 1.30 17.88 -9.15
C THR A 14 1.56 16.79 -8.11
N GLN A 15 1.82 17.21 -6.87
CA GLN A 15 1.96 16.30 -5.73
C GLN A 15 0.74 15.38 -5.55
N GLY A 16 -0.45 15.85 -5.92
CA GLY A 16 -1.69 15.05 -5.88
C GLY A 16 -1.68 13.89 -6.87
N GLU A 17 -1.26 14.12 -8.12
CA GLU A 17 -1.12 13.08 -9.14
C GLU A 17 -0.07 12.05 -8.75
N PHE A 18 1.04 12.49 -8.14
CA PHE A 18 2.08 11.59 -7.66
C PHE A 18 1.59 10.70 -6.51
N ILE A 19 0.87 11.26 -5.53
CA ILE A 19 0.20 10.48 -4.47
C ILE A 19 -0.80 9.48 -5.07
N GLN A 20 -1.52 9.87 -6.13
CA GLN A 20 -2.45 8.97 -6.81
C GLN A 20 -1.73 7.82 -7.51
N PHE A 21 -0.60 8.09 -8.18
CA PHE A 21 0.27 7.07 -8.77
C PHE A 21 0.78 6.07 -7.74
N LEU A 22 1.28 6.55 -6.60
CA LEU A 22 1.70 5.68 -5.49
C LEU A 22 0.53 4.85 -4.93
N GLY A 23 -0.69 5.39 -4.98
CA GLY A 23 -1.90 4.65 -4.68
C GLY A 23 -2.12 3.45 -5.61
N TYR A 24 -1.94 3.63 -6.92
CA TYR A 24 -2.01 2.53 -7.88
C TYR A 24 -0.92 1.49 -7.65
N ALA A 25 0.31 1.93 -7.33
CA ALA A 25 1.42 1.02 -7.03
C ALA A 25 1.11 0.13 -5.81
N ILE A 26 0.54 0.69 -4.73
CA ILE A 26 0.07 -0.09 -3.58
C ILE A 26 -1.03 -1.09 -3.97
N GLY A 27 -1.97 -0.68 -4.83
CA GLY A 27 -3.00 -1.57 -5.34
C GLY A 27 -2.42 -2.78 -6.08
N SER A 28 -1.48 -2.54 -7.00
CA SER A 28 -0.79 -3.59 -7.74
C SER A 28 0.00 -4.53 -6.81
N LEU A 29 0.68 -3.97 -5.81
CA LEU A 29 1.42 -4.76 -4.81
C LEU A 29 0.49 -5.69 -4.01
N ASN A 30 -0.70 -5.18 -3.62
CA ASN A 30 -1.69 -5.97 -2.92
C ASN A 30 -2.18 -7.17 -3.76
N GLU A 31 -2.39 -6.95 -5.06
CA GLU A 31 -2.75 -8.00 -6.01
C GLU A 31 -1.62 -9.03 -6.15
N THR A 32 -0.36 -8.58 -6.25
CA THR A 32 0.80 -9.47 -6.34
C THR A 32 0.90 -10.41 -5.13
N GLN A 33 0.75 -9.94 -3.90
CA GLN A 33 0.82 -10.87 -2.75
C GLN A 33 -0.41 -11.77 -2.63
N SER A 34 -1.56 -11.35 -3.16
CA SER A 34 -2.72 -12.25 -3.28
C SER A 34 -2.43 -13.38 -4.26
N HIS A 35 -1.74 -13.09 -5.37
CA HIS A 35 -1.22 -14.12 -6.27
C HIS A 35 -0.12 -14.98 -5.63
N LEU A 36 0.73 -14.43 -4.74
CA LEU A 36 1.69 -15.25 -3.98
C LEU A 36 0.98 -16.30 -3.13
N CYS A 37 -0.13 -15.95 -2.48
CA CYS A 37 -0.95 -16.92 -1.74
C CYS A 37 -1.43 -18.05 -2.66
N ALA A 38 -1.99 -17.68 -3.82
CA ALA A 38 -2.48 -18.61 -4.81
C ALA A 38 -1.38 -19.48 -5.45
N ALA A 39 -0.15 -18.95 -5.56
CA ALA A 39 1.01 -19.67 -6.08
C ALA A 39 1.55 -20.67 -5.06
N TYR A 40 1.59 -20.30 -3.78
CA TYR A 40 1.92 -21.21 -2.69
C TYR A 40 0.90 -22.35 -2.58
N ASP A 41 -0.40 -22.04 -2.63
CA ASP A 41 -1.47 -23.07 -2.59
C ASP A 41 -1.39 -24.07 -3.76
N ARG A 42 -0.72 -23.71 -4.86
CA ARG A 42 -0.48 -24.56 -6.04
C ARG A 42 0.92 -25.21 -6.03
N GLU A 43 1.65 -25.09 -4.93
CA GLU A 43 3.00 -25.63 -4.74
C GLU A 43 4.01 -25.11 -5.79
N TYR A 44 3.80 -23.90 -6.32
CA TYR A 44 4.74 -23.27 -7.27
C TYR A 44 5.92 -22.58 -6.59
N ILE A 45 5.77 -22.22 -5.32
CA ILE A 45 6.79 -21.62 -4.47
C ILE A 45 6.75 -22.32 -3.11
N ASP A 46 7.88 -22.42 -2.44
CA ASP A 46 7.94 -22.98 -1.10
C ASP A 46 7.56 -21.95 -0.03
N ARG A 47 7.52 -22.41 1.23
CA ARG A 47 7.14 -21.59 2.38
C ARG A 47 8.13 -20.45 2.63
N ASP A 48 9.42 -20.68 2.42
CA ASP A 48 10.45 -19.72 2.75
C ASP A 48 10.48 -18.60 1.69
N ASP A 49 10.35 -18.96 0.41
CA ASP A 49 10.18 -18.02 -0.70
C ASP A 49 8.89 -17.20 -0.57
N PHE A 50 7.79 -17.85 -0.19
CA PHE A 50 6.51 -17.18 0.09
C PHE A 50 6.67 -16.17 1.21
N GLY A 51 7.20 -16.59 2.36
CA GLY A 51 7.39 -15.74 3.53
C GLY A 51 8.26 -14.53 3.24
N ALA A 52 9.42 -14.75 2.59
CA ALA A 52 10.34 -13.68 2.22
C ALA A 52 9.68 -12.67 1.27
N SER A 53 9.05 -13.14 0.19
CA SER A 53 8.42 -12.27 -0.82
C SER A 53 7.22 -11.50 -0.25
N PHE A 54 6.42 -12.15 0.60
CA PHE A 54 5.27 -11.52 1.24
C PHE A 54 5.72 -10.44 2.25
N GLN A 55 6.78 -10.72 3.01
CA GLN A 55 7.32 -9.76 3.97
C GLN A 55 7.97 -8.56 3.26
N GLU A 56 8.72 -8.78 2.18
CA GLU A 56 9.28 -7.71 1.36
C GLU A 56 8.18 -6.79 0.81
N GLY A 57 7.12 -7.36 0.23
CA GLY A 57 5.97 -6.58 -0.24
C GLY A 57 5.31 -5.77 0.89
N THR A 58 5.19 -6.37 2.07
CA THR A 58 4.67 -5.69 3.25
C THR A 58 5.52 -4.47 3.63
N ASP A 59 6.84 -4.58 3.56
CA ASP A 59 7.75 -3.48 3.93
C ASP A 59 7.80 -2.39 2.86
N ILE A 60 7.77 -2.75 1.58
CA ILE A 60 7.59 -1.79 0.46
C ILE A 60 6.34 -0.96 0.71
N ARG A 61 5.21 -1.61 1.02
CA ARG A 61 3.94 -0.92 1.30
C ARG A 61 4.06 0.05 2.46
N LYS A 62 4.71 -0.35 3.57
CA LYS A 62 4.92 0.54 4.74
C LYS A 62 5.72 1.78 4.34
N MET A 63 6.82 1.59 3.59
CA MET A 63 7.66 2.69 3.12
C MET A 63 6.89 3.63 2.19
N THR A 64 6.15 3.09 1.21
CA THR A 64 5.33 3.90 0.30
C THR A 64 4.27 4.70 1.04
N VAL A 65 3.56 4.09 2.00
CA VAL A 65 2.54 4.79 2.79
C VAL A 65 3.17 5.88 3.67
N SER A 66 4.32 5.61 4.30
CA SER A 66 5.06 6.60 5.08
C SER A 66 5.49 7.79 4.22
N PHE A 67 5.99 7.52 3.02
CA PHE A 67 6.38 8.52 2.05
C PHE A 67 5.19 9.35 1.54
N MET A 68 4.05 8.71 1.24
CA MET A 68 2.81 9.43 0.90
C MET A 68 2.38 10.38 2.02
N ARG A 69 2.48 9.94 3.29
CA ARG A 69 2.13 10.76 4.46
C ARG A 69 3.08 11.94 4.66
N SER A 70 4.38 11.78 4.41
CA SER A 70 5.35 12.87 4.55
C SER A 70 5.07 13.98 3.53
N MET A 71 4.67 13.62 2.31
CA MET A 71 4.30 14.60 1.29
C MET A 71 3.06 15.41 1.69
N VAL A 72 2.00 14.78 2.20
CA VAL A 72 0.74 15.47 2.56
C VAL A 72 0.93 16.56 3.63
N LYS A 73 1.95 16.47 4.50
CA LYS A 73 2.22 17.47 5.56
C LYS A 73 2.79 18.81 5.04
N HIS A 74 3.46 18.82 3.89
CA HIS A 74 4.13 20.02 3.37
C HIS A 74 3.26 20.75 2.33
N GLY A 75 2.40 21.68 2.77
CA GLY A 75 1.79 22.72 1.91
C GLY A 75 0.95 22.27 0.71
N GLY A 76 0.80 20.97 0.49
CA GLY A 76 0.11 20.41 -0.66
C GLY A 76 -1.39 20.59 -0.52
N GLY A 77 -2.01 21.27 -1.47
CA GLY A 77 -3.47 21.45 -1.57
C GLY A 77 -4.27 20.14 -1.80
N VAL A 78 -3.75 18.99 -1.37
CA VAL A 78 -4.36 17.66 -1.50
C VAL A 78 -5.38 17.49 -0.38
N LYS A 79 -6.62 17.91 -0.66
CA LYS A 79 -7.71 17.90 0.34
C LYS A 79 -8.36 16.51 0.53
N HIS A 80 -8.13 15.58 -0.40
CA HIS A 80 -8.76 14.25 -0.38
C HIS A 80 -7.83 13.18 -0.96
N THR A 81 -7.00 12.55 -0.13
CA THR A 81 -6.34 11.29 -0.51
C THR A 81 -7.35 10.16 -0.32
N ARG A 82 -7.71 9.47 -1.41
CA ARG A 82 -8.53 8.25 -1.33
C ARG A 82 -7.82 7.27 -0.39
N LYS A 83 -8.52 6.79 0.65
CA LYS A 83 -7.98 5.73 1.51
C LYS A 83 -7.66 4.53 0.62
N GLN A 84 -6.39 4.13 0.58
CA GLN A 84 -6.00 2.91 -0.10
C GLN A 84 -6.65 1.72 0.59
N LYS A 85 -7.10 0.74 -0.19
CA LYS A 85 -7.65 -0.50 0.38
C LYS A 85 -6.58 -1.14 1.26
N SER A 86 -6.96 -1.46 2.49
CA SER A 86 -6.17 -2.35 3.32
C SER A 86 -6.27 -3.76 2.75
N TRP A 87 -5.30 -4.59 3.13
CA TRP A 87 -5.39 -6.04 2.97
C TRP A 87 -6.72 -6.57 3.48
N ASN A 88 -7.23 -7.62 2.83
CA ASN A 88 -8.30 -8.42 3.41
C ASN A 88 -7.74 -9.21 4.60
N ASP A 89 -8.54 -9.43 5.63
CA ASP A 89 -8.13 -10.22 6.80
C ASP A 89 -7.75 -11.65 6.40
N GLU A 90 -8.44 -12.21 5.39
CA GLU A 90 -8.14 -13.52 4.81
C GLU A 90 -6.69 -13.65 4.33
N VAL A 91 -6.12 -12.60 3.71
CA VAL A 91 -4.74 -12.65 3.18
C VAL A 91 -3.73 -12.74 4.32
N TRP A 92 -4.01 -12.04 5.42
CA TRP A 92 -3.16 -12.12 6.61
C TRP A 92 -3.34 -13.45 7.36
N GLU A 93 -4.55 -14.00 7.41
CA GLU A 93 -4.78 -15.33 7.98
C GLU A 93 -4.03 -16.40 7.18
N ILE A 94 -3.99 -16.28 5.85
CA ILE A 94 -3.19 -17.15 4.99
C ILE A 94 -1.70 -17.01 5.30
N TYR A 95 -1.19 -15.78 5.41
CA TYR A 95 0.21 -15.53 5.79
C TYR A 95 0.53 -16.18 7.14
N GLU A 96 -0.26 -15.90 8.19
CA GLU A 96 -0.05 -16.45 9.54
C GLU A 96 -0.12 -17.98 9.55
N ARG A 97 -1.03 -18.57 8.78
CA ARG A 97 -1.17 -20.02 8.64
C ARG A 97 0.06 -20.66 7.97
N ILE A 98 0.60 -20.02 6.92
CA ILE A 98 1.69 -20.56 6.12
C ILE A 98 3.04 -20.37 6.84
N THR A 99 3.31 -19.16 7.30
CA THR A 99 4.60 -18.82 7.91
C THR A 99 4.62 -19.16 9.40
N GLY A 100 3.48 -19.26 10.08
CA GLY A 100 3.44 -19.38 11.54
C GLY A 100 3.87 -18.10 12.27
N GLU A 101 4.11 -17.01 11.52
CA GLU A 101 4.48 -15.71 12.06
C GLU A 101 3.23 -14.86 12.24
N GLU A 102 3.20 -14.03 13.29
CA GLU A 102 2.09 -13.10 13.48
C GLU A 102 2.14 -11.95 12.47
N ARG A 103 0.98 -11.52 11.95
CA ARG A 103 0.92 -10.33 11.10
C ARG A 103 1.48 -9.09 11.83
N PRO A 104 2.05 -8.11 11.11
CA PRO A 104 2.62 -6.91 11.73
C PRO A 104 1.58 -6.15 12.57
N GLU A 105 2.01 -5.53 13.68
CA GLU A 105 1.13 -4.84 14.63
C GLU A 105 0.15 -3.84 13.98
N LEU A 106 0.61 -3.13 12.95
CA LEU A 106 -0.19 -2.16 12.19
C LEU A 106 -1.42 -2.77 11.50
N PHE A 107 -1.43 -4.08 11.30
CA PHE A 107 -2.50 -4.84 10.64
C PHE A 107 -3.25 -5.77 11.59
N ARG A 108 -2.90 -5.78 12.88
CA ARG A 108 -3.66 -6.52 13.90
C ARG A 108 -4.96 -5.75 14.16
N THR A 109 -6.10 -6.41 13.97
CA THR A 109 -7.38 -5.86 14.42
C THR A 109 -7.32 -5.74 15.96
N GLN A 110 -7.57 -4.54 16.49
CA GLN A 110 -7.76 -4.40 17.93
C GLN A 110 -8.96 -5.27 18.30
N LYS A 111 -8.75 -6.31 19.11
CA LYS A 111 -9.87 -7.04 19.71
C LYS A 111 -10.75 -6.02 20.43
N PRO A 112 -12.07 -5.99 20.18
CA PRO A 112 -12.96 -5.15 20.99
C PRO A 112 -12.74 -5.53 22.45
N LYS A 113 -12.54 -4.51 23.28
CA LYS A 113 -12.24 -4.62 24.70
C LYS A 113 -13.40 -5.24 25.47
#